data_AF-A0A844EM39-F1
#
_entry.id   AF-A0A844EM39-F1
#
_cell.length_a   1.000
_cell.length_b   1.000
_cell.length_c   1.000
_cell.angle_alpha   90.00
_cell.angle_beta   90.00
_cell.angle_gamma   90.00
#
_symmetry.space_group_name_H-M   'P 1'
#
loop_
_entity.id
_entity.type
_entity.pdbx_description
1 polymer ?
#
loop_
_entity_poly.entity_id
_entity_poly.type
_entity_poly.pdbx_seq_one_letter_code
_entity_poly.pdbx_strand_id
1 'polypeptide(L)'
;PCHSEISGMIVVLADISEWQGKLTSTQVSNLKGQVSFIINRRQYGANYQDKYATNNTNLYDQYGIPFGEYDYATFTSAASARNEANVFYQHSNKDAKFYV
;
A
#
# COMPACT_ATOMS: atom_id res chain seq x y z
N PRO A 1 24.81 26.44 -25.98
CA PRO A 1 23.46 25.88 -26.20
C PRO A 1 23.03 25.07 -24.97
N CYS A 2 22.31 25.76 -24.08
CA CYS A 2 21.71 25.22 -22.87
C CYS A 2 20.65 24.18 -23.25
N HIS A 3 20.87 22.91 -22.94
CA HIS A 3 19.79 21.93 -22.88
C HIS A 3 19.39 21.83 -21.42
N SER A 4 18.41 22.64 -21.02
CA SER A 4 17.68 22.43 -19.78
C SER A 4 16.85 21.16 -19.95
N GLU A 5 17.37 20.03 -19.50
CA GLU A 5 16.53 18.85 -19.27
C GLU A 5 15.56 19.21 -18.16
N ILE A 6 14.31 19.47 -18.53
CA ILE A 6 13.20 19.34 -17.57
C ILE A 6 13.06 17.83 -17.37
N SER A 7 13.94 17.25 -16.56
CA SER A 7 13.71 15.91 -15.98
C SER A 7 12.59 16.08 -14.97
N GLY A 8 11.36 16.15 -15.48
CA GLY A 8 10.17 16.05 -14.65
C GLY A 8 10.28 14.70 -13.94
N MET A 9 10.58 14.74 -12.64
CA MET A 9 10.70 13.55 -11.81
C MET A 9 9.37 12.80 -11.93
N ILE A 10 9.35 11.71 -12.70
CA ILE A 10 8.16 10.89 -12.87
C ILE A 10 7.87 10.31 -11.49
N VAL A 11 6.82 10.81 -10.85
CA VAL A 11 6.34 10.29 -9.57
C VAL A 11 5.57 9.02 -9.88
N VAL A 12 6.20 7.86 -9.62
CA VAL A 12 5.53 6.56 -9.74
C VAL A 12 4.92 6.21 -8.39
N LEU A 13 3.59 6.05 -8.38
CA LEU A 13 2.84 5.49 -7.26
C LEU A 13 2.39 4.09 -7.68
N ALA A 14 2.78 3.08 -6.90
CA ALA A 14 2.40 1.69 -7.19
C ALA A 14 1.22 1.27 -6.29
N ASP A 15 0.25 0.54 -6.86
CA ASP A 15 -0.70 -0.23 -6.07
C ASP A 15 -0.25 -1.69 -6.00
N ILE A 16 -0.30 -2.28 -4.80
CA ILE A 16 0.15 -3.65 -4.56
C ILE A 16 -0.86 -4.41 -3.71
N SER A 17 -1.09 -5.66 -4.06
CA SER A 17 -1.97 -6.60 -3.35
C SER A 17 -1.39 -8.01 -3.43
N GLU A 18 -2.12 -9.00 -2.96
CA GLU A 18 -1.76 -10.40 -3.10
C GLU A 18 -1.56 -10.84 -4.57
N TRP A 19 -2.14 -10.12 -5.53
CA TRP A 19 -2.04 -10.42 -6.96
C TRP A 19 -0.64 -10.19 -7.53
N GLN A 20 0.20 -9.41 -6.85
CA GLN A 20 1.62 -9.25 -7.15
C GLN A 20 2.50 -10.28 -6.42
N GLY A 21 1.88 -11.16 -5.62
CA GLY A 21 2.58 -12.18 -4.85
C GLY A 21 3.22 -11.66 -3.56
N LYS A 22 3.88 -12.58 -2.84
CA LYS A 22 4.61 -12.25 -1.62
C LYS A 22 5.94 -11.62 -2.00
N LEU A 23 6.13 -10.34 -1.69
CA LEU A 23 7.37 -9.65 -2.04
C LEU A 23 8.54 -10.13 -1.18
N THR A 24 9.70 -10.22 -1.80
CA THR A 24 10.99 -10.48 -1.17
C THR A 24 11.71 -9.18 -0.84
N SER A 25 12.64 -9.24 0.11
CA SER A 25 13.53 -8.14 0.46
C SER A 25 14.25 -7.54 -0.76
N THR A 26 14.74 -8.36 -1.68
CA THR A 26 15.40 -7.90 -2.92
C THR A 26 14.44 -7.12 -3.81
N GLN A 27 13.21 -7.60 -3.99
CA GLN A 27 12.20 -6.89 -4.79
C GLN A 27 11.87 -5.52 -4.17
N VAL A 28 11.64 -5.46 -2.86
CA VAL A 28 11.33 -4.21 -2.16
C VAL A 28 12.51 -3.24 -2.19
N SER A 29 13.73 -3.73 -1.96
CA SER A 29 14.94 -2.90 -2.09
C SER A 29 15.07 -2.29 -3.48
N ASN A 30 14.76 -3.05 -4.53
CA ASN A 30 14.80 -2.54 -5.91
C ASN A 30 13.68 -1.53 -6.20
N LEU A 31 12.50 -1.67 -5.57
CA LEU A 31 11.39 -0.73 -5.71
C LEU A 31 11.72 0.65 -5.16
N LYS A 32 12.54 0.75 -4.09
CA LYS A 32 12.90 2.02 -3.46
C LYS A 32 13.46 3.07 -4.44
N GLY A 33 14.17 2.64 -5.48
CA GLY A 33 14.72 3.54 -6.51
C GLY A 33 13.76 3.84 -7.68
N GLN A 34 12.59 3.20 -7.71
CA GLN A 34 11.65 3.24 -8.83
C GLN A 34 10.32 3.89 -8.47
N VAL A 35 9.90 3.81 -7.20
CA VAL A 35 8.62 4.35 -6.73
C VAL A 35 8.82 5.41 -5.67
N SER A 36 7.97 6.43 -5.71
CA SER A 36 7.92 7.46 -4.66
C SER A 36 6.98 7.08 -3.52
N PHE A 37 6.04 6.17 -3.76
CA PHE A 37 5.06 5.72 -2.76
C PHE A 37 4.39 4.40 -3.18
N ILE A 38 3.85 3.66 -2.21
CA ILE A 38 3.05 2.44 -2.44
C ILE A 38 1.69 2.53 -1.76
N ILE A 39 0.61 2.13 -2.42
CA ILE A 39 -0.72 1.94 -1.82
C ILE A 39 -1.00 0.43 -1.77
N ASN A 40 -0.92 -0.16 -0.58
CA ASN A 40 -1.02 -1.61 -0.42
C ASN A 40 -2.43 -2.02 0.02
N ARG A 41 -3.06 -2.99 -0.66
CA ARG A 41 -4.36 -3.51 -0.22
C ARG A 41 -4.22 -4.17 1.14
N ARG A 42 -5.02 -3.77 2.11
CA ARG A 42 -5.06 -4.43 3.42
C ARG A 42 -6.12 -5.51 3.50
N GLN A 43 -7.29 -5.23 2.96
CA GLN A 43 -8.42 -6.13 3.06
C GLN A 43 -9.39 -6.00 1.87
N TYR A 44 -10.24 -7.00 1.72
CA TYR A 44 -11.41 -7.00 0.85
C TYR A 44 -12.64 -7.07 1.77
N GLY A 45 -13.13 -5.90 2.10
CA GLY A 45 -14.10 -5.70 3.16
C GLY A 45 -13.67 -6.28 4.51
N ALA A 46 -14.63 -6.36 5.42
CA ALA A 46 -14.35 -6.76 6.81
C ALA A 46 -13.91 -8.22 7.00
N ASN A 47 -14.14 -9.09 6.00
CA ASN A 47 -14.03 -10.55 6.17
C ASN A 47 -12.76 -11.17 5.57
N TYR A 48 -11.95 -10.39 4.85
CA TYR A 48 -10.78 -10.93 4.17
C TYR A 48 -9.59 -9.98 4.28
N GLN A 49 -8.57 -10.37 5.04
CA GLN A 49 -7.29 -9.69 5.01
C GLN A 49 -6.46 -10.21 3.83
N ASP A 50 -5.85 -9.29 3.08
CA ASP A 50 -4.96 -9.62 1.98
C ASP A 50 -3.78 -10.49 2.48
N LYS A 51 -3.53 -11.61 1.78
CA LYS A 51 -2.58 -12.65 2.22
C LYS A 51 -1.17 -12.14 2.47
N TYR A 52 -0.74 -11.12 1.71
CA TYR A 52 0.65 -10.67 1.72
C TYR A 52 0.82 -9.26 2.27
N ALA A 53 -0.27 -8.56 2.63
CA ALA A 53 -0.22 -7.20 3.16
C ALA A 53 0.78 -7.06 4.32
N THR A 54 0.64 -7.86 5.38
CA THR A 54 1.53 -7.78 6.55
C THR A 54 3.01 -7.97 6.18
N ASN A 55 3.31 -8.96 5.34
CA ASN A 55 4.69 -9.19 4.87
C ASN A 55 5.22 -7.97 4.10
N ASN A 56 4.44 -7.50 3.14
CA ASN A 56 4.87 -6.46 2.21
C ASN A 56 5.01 -5.12 2.94
N THR A 57 4.07 -4.73 3.78
CA THR A 57 4.16 -3.46 4.55
C THR A 57 5.29 -3.45 5.55
N ASN A 58 5.62 -4.59 6.17
CA ASN A 58 6.78 -4.68 7.06
C ASN A 58 8.09 -4.50 6.30
N LEU A 59 8.17 -5.00 5.06
CA LEU A 59 9.32 -4.74 4.20
C LEU A 59 9.38 -3.27 3.75
N TYR A 60 8.25 -2.64 3.42
CA TYR A 60 8.24 -1.22 3.06
C TYR A 60 8.77 -0.36 4.21
N ASP A 61 8.31 -0.61 5.44
CA ASP A 61 8.83 0.04 6.64
C ASP A 61 10.34 -0.22 6.81
N GLN A 62 10.76 -1.48 6.78
CA GLN A 62 12.17 -1.88 6.91
C GLN A 62 13.09 -1.17 5.87
N TYR A 63 12.65 -1.00 4.63
CA TYR A 63 13.42 -0.37 3.57
C TYR A 63 13.19 1.15 3.45
N GLY A 64 12.29 1.72 4.24
CA GLY A 64 11.97 3.14 4.26
C GLY A 64 11.25 3.63 3.00
N ILE A 65 10.38 2.79 2.42
CA ILE A 65 9.49 3.19 1.33
C ILE A 65 8.19 3.70 1.96
N PRO A 66 7.78 4.97 1.72
CA PRO A 66 6.53 5.46 2.27
C PRO A 66 5.34 4.75 1.61
N PHE A 67 4.36 4.35 2.43
CA PHE A 67 3.20 3.61 1.96
C PHE A 67 1.92 4.03 2.68
N GLY A 68 0.80 3.77 2.03
CA GLY A 68 -0.55 3.80 2.57
C GLY A 68 -1.18 2.43 2.41
N GLU A 69 -2.31 2.21 3.06
CA GLU A 69 -3.09 0.99 2.89
C GLU A 69 -4.49 1.32 2.36
N TYR A 70 -5.10 0.39 1.62
CA TYR A 70 -6.48 0.54 1.16
C TYR A 70 -7.38 -0.66 1.48
N ASP A 71 -8.67 -0.39 1.67
CA ASP A 71 -9.73 -1.40 1.77
C ASP A 71 -10.52 -1.46 0.46
N TYR A 72 -10.66 -2.67 -0.11
CA TYR A 72 -11.64 -2.87 -1.16
C TYR A 72 -13.04 -3.00 -0.54
N ALA A 73 -13.79 -1.90 -0.57
CA ALA A 73 -15.06 -1.79 0.13
C ALA A 73 -16.13 -2.78 -0.34
N THR A 74 -16.83 -3.42 0.59
CA THR A 74 -17.92 -4.39 0.31
C THR A 74 -19.23 -4.12 1.06
N PHE A 75 -19.24 -3.10 1.92
CA PHE A 75 -20.41 -2.76 2.72
C PHE A 75 -21.63 -2.35 1.86
N THR A 76 -22.82 -2.65 2.37
CA THR A 76 -24.11 -2.28 1.76
C THR A 76 -24.96 -1.37 2.66
N SER A 77 -24.46 -1.00 3.84
CA SER A 77 -25.16 -0.18 4.81
C SER A 77 -24.18 0.69 5.62
N ALA A 78 -24.67 1.77 6.23
CA ALA A 78 -23.86 2.60 7.11
C ALA A 78 -23.36 1.84 8.37
N ALA A 79 -24.07 0.81 8.81
CA ALA A 79 -23.64 -0.03 9.91
C ALA A 79 -22.45 -0.93 9.50
N SER A 80 -22.57 -1.61 8.36
CA SER A 80 -21.48 -2.43 7.82
C SER A 80 -20.27 -1.61 7.39
N ALA A 81 -20.46 -0.40 6.84
CA ALA A 81 -19.36 0.51 6.52
C ALA A 81 -18.52 0.89 7.76
N ARG A 82 -19.19 1.20 8.88
CA ARG A 82 -18.51 1.52 10.15
C ARG A 82 -17.75 0.31 10.70
N ASN A 83 -18.35 -0.88 10.62
CA ASN A 83 -17.67 -2.11 11.04
C ASN A 83 -16.42 -2.37 10.17
N GLU A 84 -16.57 -2.28 8.86
CA GLU A 84 -15.49 -2.50 7.89
C GLU A 84 -14.32 -1.52 8.09
N ALA A 85 -14.61 -0.23 8.25
CA ALA A 85 -13.59 0.78 8.57
C ALA A 85 -12.86 0.51 9.90
N ASN A 86 -13.58 0.05 10.93
CA ASN A 86 -12.96 -0.32 12.20
C ASN A 86 -12.03 -1.53 12.05
N VAL A 87 -12.45 -2.55 11.31
CA VAL A 87 -11.64 -3.74 11.02
C VAL A 87 -10.43 -3.37 10.19
N PHE A 88 -10.60 -2.53 9.17
CA PHE A 88 -9.51 -2.01 8.35
C PHE A 88 -8.46 -1.31 9.20
N TYR A 89 -8.87 -0.37 10.04
CA TYR A 89 -7.95 0.35 10.92
C TYR A 89 -7.25 -0.56 11.94
N GLN A 90 -7.93 -1.57 12.47
CA GLN A 90 -7.35 -2.55 13.38
C GLN A 90 -6.29 -3.40 12.69
N HIS A 91 -6.58 -3.90 11.49
CA HIS A 91 -5.64 -4.70 10.72
C HIS A 91 -4.46 -3.89 10.23
N SER A 92 -4.64 -2.61 9.93
CA SER A 92 -3.65 -1.80 9.23
C SER A 92 -2.33 -1.66 9.98
N ASN A 93 -1.23 -1.59 9.22
CA ASN A 93 0.09 -1.27 9.71
C ASN A 93 0.09 0.19 10.23
N LYS A 94 0.72 0.41 11.39
CA LYS A 94 0.73 1.72 12.07
C LYS A 94 1.73 2.72 11.45
N ASP A 95 2.63 2.25 10.61
CA ASP A 95 3.56 3.10 9.85
C ASP A 95 2.97 3.62 8.52
N ALA A 96 1.78 3.13 8.13
CA ALA A 96 1.05 3.62 6.98
C ALA A 96 0.75 5.12 7.12
N LYS A 97 0.97 5.89 6.05
CA LYS A 97 0.80 7.35 6.04
C LYS A 97 -0.64 7.80 5.86
N PHE A 98 -1.48 6.93 5.32
CA PHE A 98 -2.92 7.14 5.19
C PHE A 98 -3.65 5.80 4.97
N TYR A 99 -4.97 5.86 5.13
CA TYR A 99 -5.92 4.78 4.92
C TYR A 99 -6.95 5.22 3.87
N VAL A 100 -7.19 4.41 2.85
CA VAL A 100 -8.10 4.71 1.73
C VAL A 100 -9.17 3.65 1.54
#